data_AF-A0A512DZ02-F1
#
_entry.id   AF-A0A512DZ02-F1
#
_cell.length_a   1.000
_cell.length_b   1.000
_cell.length_c   1.000
_cell.angle_alpha   90.00
_cell.angle_beta   90.00
_cell.angle_gamma   90.00
#
_symmetry.space_group_name_H-M   'P 1'
#
loop_
_entity.id
_entity.type
_entity.pdbx_description
1 polymer ?
#
loop_
_entity_poly.entity_id
_entity_poly.type
_entity_poly.pdbx_seq_one_letter_code
_entity_poly.pdbx_strand_id
1 'polypeptide(L)'
;MARTNNAASGRRKNRGTQRAQQQAAQASQTSSSDSASGLASVTVRVPEAGKPFIEKAAELMREGAEPIAALRRAGGGFDTSDPPPSRDQALHDDEAASRRDQHQMARLRNRLETQEMRSAAEIGYKVRSLSGWRLTLAKMAGLIA
;
A
#
# COMPACT_ATOMS: atom_id res chain seq x y z
N MET A 1 29.92 17.68 89.11
CA MET A 1 29.37 17.41 87.76
C MET A 1 30.12 18.33 86.81
N ALA A 2 31.25 17.93 86.19
CA ALA A 2 31.32 17.16 84.93
C ALA A 2 30.32 17.72 83.89
N ARG A 3 30.65 18.28 82.71
CA ARG A 3 31.87 18.30 81.87
C ARG A 3 31.77 19.48 80.87
N THR A 4 32.92 20.11 80.63
CA THR A 4 33.40 20.82 79.43
C THR A 4 32.62 20.69 78.12
N ASN A 5 32.34 21.83 77.48
CA ASN A 5 32.04 21.92 76.04
C ASN A 5 33.28 21.51 75.24
N ASN A 6 33.11 20.53 74.35
CA ASN A 6 34.19 19.98 73.55
C ASN A 6 33.77 19.87 72.08
N ALA A 7 34.79 20.03 71.24
CA ALA A 7 34.89 19.59 69.86
C ALA A 7 34.14 20.40 68.76
N ALA A 8 34.96 21.25 68.14
CA ALA A 8 35.01 21.43 66.70
C ALA A 8 34.80 20.13 65.90
N SER A 9 34.05 20.24 64.79
CA SER A 9 34.24 19.46 63.56
C SER A 9 33.42 20.17 62.49
N GLY A 10 34.02 20.80 61.49
CA GLY A 10 34.78 20.09 60.49
C GLY A 10 33.95 20.02 59.21
N ARG A 11 34.17 21.00 58.34
CA ARG A 11 34.24 20.87 56.87
C ARG A 11 33.50 19.66 56.27
N ARG A 12 32.44 19.94 55.50
CA ARG A 12 32.15 19.20 54.26
C ARG A 12 31.36 20.06 53.28
N LYS A 13 32.12 20.86 52.51
CA LYS A 13 31.84 21.15 51.10
C LYS A 13 31.55 19.80 50.44
N ASN A 14 30.30 19.55 50.02
CA ASN A 14 29.86 18.55 49.02
C ASN A 14 28.33 18.42 48.91
N ARG A 15 27.55 19.48 49.17
CA ARG A 15 26.08 19.45 49.02
C ARG A 15 25.60 19.88 47.61
N GLY A 16 26.48 20.40 46.77
CA GLY A 16 26.13 20.89 45.42
C GLY A 16 26.23 19.85 44.30
N THR A 17 27.14 18.87 44.40
CA THR A 17 27.40 17.92 43.32
C THR A 17 26.55 16.64 43.39
N GLN A 18 26.02 16.29 44.56
CA GLN A 18 25.11 15.14 44.69
C GLN A 18 23.70 15.43 44.16
N ARG A 19 23.22 16.68 44.24
CA ARG A 19 21.91 17.07 43.67
C ARG A 19 21.92 17.09 42.14
N ALA A 20 23.04 17.48 41.52
CA ALA A 20 23.18 17.49 40.07
C ALA A 20 23.36 16.08 39.47
N GLN A 21 24.10 15.18 40.15
CA GLN A 21 24.21 13.79 39.69
C GLN A 21 22.96 12.95 39.99
N GLN A 22 22.23 13.21 41.07
CA GLN A 22 20.92 12.56 41.27
C GLN A 22 19.85 13.06 40.30
N GLN A 23 19.90 14.34 39.87
CA GLN A 23 18.99 14.84 38.84
C GLN A 23 19.37 14.38 37.43
N ALA A 24 20.66 14.21 37.10
CA ALA A 24 21.06 13.65 35.80
C ALA A 24 20.82 12.12 35.71
N ALA A 25 20.95 11.38 36.82
CA ALA A 25 20.60 9.96 36.86
C ALA A 25 19.08 9.71 36.90
N GLN A 26 18.28 10.61 37.48
CA GLN A 26 16.80 10.56 37.36
C GLN A 26 16.28 11.11 36.03
N ALA A 27 16.99 12.02 35.36
CA ALA A 27 16.61 12.48 34.01
C ALA A 27 16.97 11.47 32.90
N SER A 28 17.69 10.39 33.22
CA SER A 28 17.96 9.28 32.31
C SER A 28 17.31 7.96 32.75
N GLN A 29 16.54 7.97 33.85
CA GLN A 29 15.79 6.83 34.39
C GLN A 29 14.47 7.29 35.02
N THR A 30 13.67 8.07 34.30
CA THR A 30 12.21 7.93 34.35
C THR A 30 11.85 6.83 33.34
N SER A 31 12.21 5.57 33.61
CA SER A 31 11.29 4.66 34.31
C SER A 31 9.84 4.91 33.89
N SER A 32 9.55 4.74 32.61
CA SER A 32 8.25 4.31 32.09
C SER A 32 7.94 2.88 32.59
N SER A 33 8.10 2.64 33.89
CA SER A 33 7.91 1.35 34.54
C SER A 33 6.79 1.37 35.57
N ASP A 34 5.91 2.38 35.55
CA ASP A 34 4.85 2.51 36.56
C ASP A 34 3.46 2.88 36.01
N SER A 35 3.09 2.35 34.83
CA SER A 35 1.69 2.34 34.37
C SER A 35 1.34 1.18 33.42
N ALA A 36 2.01 0.02 33.56
CA ALA A 36 1.53 -1.23 32.96
C ALA A 36 0.85 -2.15 34.00
N SER A 37 0.78 -1.72 35.26
CA SER A 37 0.00 -2.35 36.32
C SER A 37 -1.49 -2.08 36.10
N GLY A 38 -2.09 -2.77 35.13
CA GLY A 38 -3.53 -2.68 34.83
C GLY A 38 -3.90 -2.70 33.35
N LEU A 39 -2.93 -2.74 32.44
CA LEU A 39 -3.22 -2.83 31.01
C LEU A 39 -3.54 -4.29 30.65
N ALA A 40 -4.73 -4.52 30.09
CA ALA A 40 -5.08 -5.80 29.49
C ALA A 40 -4.15 -6.06 28.31
N SER A 41 -3.21 -7.00 28.47
CA SER A 41 -2.36 -7.44 27.38
C SER A 41 -3.18 -8.34 26.46
N VAL A 42 -3.39 -7.88 25.23
CA VAL A 42 -4.08 -8.64 24.18
C VAL A 42 -3.02 -9.19 23.23
N THR A 43 -2.93 -10.51 23.13
CA THR A 43 -2.08 -11.17 22.14
C THR A 43 -2.93 -11.53 20.92
N VAL A 44 -2.46 -11.14 19.74
CA VAL A 44 -3.17 -11.39 18.47
C VAL A 44 -2.24 -12.20 17.57
N ARG A 45 -2.79 -13.23 16.92
CA ARG A 45 -2.04 -14.00 15.91
C ARG A 45 -1.97 -13.18 14.62
N VAL A 46 -0.75 -12.91 14.17
CA VAL A 46 -0.48 -12.18 12.92
C VAL A 46 -0.04 -13.18 11.85
N PRO A 47 -0.60 -13.13 10.63
CA PRO A 47 -0.12 -13.92 9.49
C PRO A 47 1.36 -13.64 9.18
N GLU A 48 2.09 -14.61 8.62
CA GLU A 48 3.51 -14.45 8.28
C GLU A 48 3.80 -13.22 7.41
N ALA A 49 2.93 -12.92 6.44
CA ALA A 49 3.03 -11.73 5.59
C ALA A 49 2.87 -10.41 6.36
N GLY A 50 2.27 -10.44 7.55
CA GLY A 50 2.02 -9.27 8.39
C GLY A 50 3.17 -8.90 9.33
N LYS A 51 4.05 -9.87 9.64
CA LYS A 51 5.19 -9.69 10.56
C LYS A 51 6.12 -8.52 10.20
N PRO A 52 6.57 -8.34 8.94
CA PRO A 52 7.50 -7.25 8.61
C PRO A 52 6.87 -5.86 8.84
N PHE A 53 5.55 -5.72 8.70
CA PHE A 53 4.86 -4.46 8.97
C PHE A 53 4.76 -4.16 10.47
N ILE A 54 4.52 -5.18 11.29
CA ILE A 54 4.51 -5.03 12.75
C ILE A 54 5.91 -4.72 13.28
N GLU A 55 6.95 -5.36 12.74
CA GLU A 55 8.34 -5.07 13.10
C GLU A 55 8.74 -3.64 12.75
N LYS A 56 8.39 -3.18 11.54
CA LYS A 56 8.61 -1.80 11.10
C LYS A 56 7.81 -0.79 11.92
N ALA A 57 6.57 -1.12 12.31
CA ALA A 57 5.79 -0.29 13.21
C ALA A 57 6.43 -0.21 14.61
N ALA A 58 6.93 -1.34 15.12
CA ALA A 58 7.62 -1.38 16.41
C ALA A 58 8.92 -0.55 16.39
N GLU A 59 9.66 -0.54 15.27
CA GLU A 59 10.83 0.31 15.07
C GLU A 59 10.45 1.81 15.11
N LEU A 60 9.41 2.20 14.38
CA LEU A 60 8.89 3.57 14.41
C LEU A 60 8.38 3.98 15.82
N MET A 61 7.79 3.04 16.56
CA MET A 61 7.39 3.28 17.96
C MET A 61 8.59 3.50 18.87
N ARG A 62 9.72 2.81 18.63
CA ARG A 62 10.97 3.03 19.38
C ARG A 62 11.59 4.39 19.07
N GLU A 63 11.40 4.89 17.84
CA GLU A 63 11.79 6.25 17.43
C GLU A 63 10.88 7.35 18.02
N GLY A 64 9.83 6.96 18.75
CA GLY A 64 8.90 7.88 19.41
C GLY A 64 7.64 8.19 18.61
N ALA A 65 7.33 7.43 17.55
CA ALA A 65 6.06 7.57 16.85
C ALA A 65 4.91 6.95 17.64
N GLU A 66 3.76 7.62 17.63
CA GLU A 66 2.52 7.10 18.21
C GLU A 66 2.13 5.75 17.57
N PRO A 67 1.68 4.74 18.35
CA PRO A 67 1.47 3.38 17.87
C PRO A 67 0.57 3.27 16.63
N ILE A 68 -0.51 4.06 16.59
CA ILE A 68 -1.46 4.10 15.46
C ILE A 68 -0.79 4.72 14.22
N ALA A 69 0.02 5.77 14.41
CA ALA A 69 0.74 6.42 13.32
C ALA A 69 1.86 5.52 12.78
N ALA A 70 2.53 4.77 13.66
CA ALA A 70 3.57 3.81 13.32
C ALA A 70 3.02 2.65 12.48
N LEU A 71 1.90 2.05 12.89
CA LEU A 71 1.20 1.01 12.12
C LEU A 71 0.79 1.51 10.74
N ARG A 72 0.21 2.71 10.66
CA ARG A 72 -0.16 3.33 9.38
C ARG A 72 1.05 3.57 8.48
N ARG A 73 2.14 4.13 9.01
CA ARG A 73 3.39 4.37 8.27
C ARG A 73 4.10 3.08 7.85
N ALA A 74 3.95 2.01 8.63
CA ALA A 74 4.48 0.71 8.29
C ALA A 74 3.70 0.03 7.16
N GLY A 75 2.55 0.56 6.72
CA GLY A 75 1.70 -0.04 5.69
C GLY A 75 0.56 -0.89 6.27
N GLY A 76 0.39 -0.90 7.59
CA GLY A 76 -0.78 -1.43 8.29
C GLY A 76 -1.96 -0.48 8.18
N GLY A 77 -2.43 -0.24 6.95
CA GLY A 77 -3.66 0.51 6.72
C GLY A 77 -4.87 -0.37 7.01
N PHE A 78 -5.35 -0.35 8.24
CA PHE A 78 -6.77 -0.63 8.49
C PHE A 78 -7.48 0.72 8.36
N ASP A 79 -7.86 1.07 7.14
CA ASP A 79 -8.69 2.24 6.91
C ASP A 79 -10.12 1.88 7.34
N THR A 80 -10.38 1.93 8.65
CA THR A 80 -11.74 1.81 9.20
C THR A 80 -12.61 3.03 8.87
N SER A 81 -12.03 4.06 8.25
CA SER A 81 -12.71 5.32 7.92
C SER A 81 -13.73 5.14 6.80
N ASP A 82 -13.47 4.19 5.90
CA ASP A 82 -14.43 3.80 4.89
C ASP A 82 -15.22 2.59 5.41
N PRO A 83 -16.54 2.71 5.63
CA PRO A 83 -17.34 1.53 5.90
C PRO A 83 -17.15 0.54 4.74
N PRO A 84 -17.10 -0.78 5.01
CA PRO A 84 -17.06 -1.75 3.92
C PRO A 84 -18.22 -1.43 2.97
N PRO A 85 -17.99 -1.43 1.64
CA PRO A 85 -19.02 -1.07 0.70
C PRO A 85 -20.25 -1.92 1.00
N SER A 86 -21.39 -1.25 1.19
CA SER A 86 -22.68 -1.91 1.40
C SER A 86 -22.87 -2.95 0.31
N ARG A 87 -23.48 -4.10 0.63
CA ARG A 87 -23.73 -5.16 -0.35
C ARG A 87 -24.39 -4.63 -1.63
N ASP A 88 -25.28 -3.65 -1.50
CA ASP A 88 -25.97 -2.99 -2.62
C ASP A 88 -25.03 -2.09 -3.45
N GLN A 89 -24.04 -1.46 -2.81
CA GLN A 89 -23.02 -0.65 -3.49
C GLN A 89 -22.09 -1.53 -4.33
N ALA A 90 -21.65 -2.66 -3.79
CA ALA A 90 -20.82 -3.63 -4.51
C ALA A 90 -21.56 -4.24 -5.72
N LEU A 91 -22.85 -4.58 -5.56
CA LEU A 91 -23.68 -5.06 -6.66
C LEU A 91 -23.86 -4.01 -7.76
N HIS A 92 -24.02 -2.74 -7.39
CA HIS A 92 -24.12 -1.64 -8.36
C HIS A 92 -22.81 -1.38 -9.11
N ASP A 93 -21.67 -1.48 -8.43
CA ASP A 93 -20.36 -1.33 -9.05
C ASP A 93 -20.05 -2.50 -10.01
N ASP A 94 -20.43 -3.72 -9.64
CA ASP A 94 -20.33 -4.91 -10.50
C ASP A 94 -21.24 -4.79 -11.73
N GLU A 95 -22.46 -4.27 -11.57
CA GLU A 95 -23.37 -4.04 -12.69
C GLU A 95 -22.84 -2.94 -13.62
N ALA A 96 -22.27 -1.86 -13.06
CA ALA A 96 -21.64 -0.79 -13.84
C ALA A 96 -20.39 -1.28 -14.58
N ALA A 97 -19.57 -2.13 -13.95
CA ALA A 97 -18.41 -2.77 -14.58
C ALA A 97 -18.86 -3.70 -15.71
N SER A 98 -19.85 -4.56 -15.47
CA SER A 98 -20.42 -5.46 -16.48
C SER A 98 -20.97 -4.69 -17.68
N ARG A 99 -21.66 -3.56 -17.47
CA ARG A 99 -22.13 -2.69 -18.57
C ARG A 99 -20.96 -2.10 -19.36
N ARG A 100 -19.89 -1.64 -18.70
CA ARG A 100 -18.70 -1.14 -19.39
C ARG A 100 -18.05 -2.22 -20.24
N ASP A 101 -17.91 -3.42 -19.71
CA ASP A 101 -17.32 -4.55 -20.42
C ASP A 101 -18.18 -4.96 -21.63
N GLN A 102 -19.50 -4.98 -21.48
CA GLN A 102 -20.42 -5.21 -22.60
C GLN A 102 -20.25 -4.15 -23.70
N HIS A 103 -20.11 -2.87 -23.35
CA HIS A 103 -19.86 -1.82 -24.32
C HIS A 103 -18.50 -1.96 -25.01
N GLN A 104 -17.46 -2.39 -24.29
CA GLN A 104 -16.15 -2.65 -24.88
C GLN A 104 -16.20 -3.83 -25.86
N MET A 105 -16.84 -4.93 -25.46
CA MET A 105 -17.04 -6.10 -26.31
C MET A 105 -17.87 -5.77 -27.56
N ALA A 106 -18.92 -4.96 -27.43
CA ALA A 106 -19.72 -4.50 -28.57
C ALA A 106 -18.91 -3.64 -29.55
N ARG A 107 -18.01 -2.77 -29.05
CA ARG A 107 -17.10 -1.98 -29.90
C ARG A 107 -16.08 -2.87 -30.61
N LEU A 108 -15.54 -3.87 -29.93
CA LEU A 108 -14.61 -4.83 -30.53
C LEU A 108 -15.30 -5.65 -31.62
N ARG A 109 -16.51 -6.14 -31.38
CA ARG A 109 -17.31 -6.85 -32.40
C ARG A 109 -17.56 -6.00 -33.63
N ASN A 110 -18.02 -4.75 -33.47
CA ASN A 110 -18.23 -3.85 -34.61
C ASN A 110 -16.93 -3.60 -35.39
N ARG A 111 -15.78 -3.47 -34.72
CA ARG A 111 -14.48 -3.32 -35.39
C ARG A 111 -14.11 -4.56 -36.17
N LEU A 112 -14.32 -5.75 -35.60
CA LEU A 112 -14.06 -7.03 -36.26
C LEU A 112 -14.98 -7.23 -37.47
N GLU A 113 -16.29 -7.01 -37.34
CA GLU A 113 -17.25 -7.08 -38.45
C GLU A 113 -16.88 -6.11 -39.59
N THR A 114 -16.48 -4.88 -39.23
CA THR A 114 -16.00 -3.90 -40.22
C THR A 114 -14.72 -4.36 -40.90
N GLN A 115 -13.82 -5.02 -40.17
CA GLN A 115 -12.58 -5.56 -40.69
C GLN A 115 -12.82 -6.79 -41.57
N GLU A 116 -13.76 -7.67 -41.23
CA GLU A 116 -14.20 -8.81 -42.04
C GLU A 116 -14.80 -8.35 -43.36
N MET A 117 -15.67 -7.34 -43.32
CA MET A 117 -16.26 -6.73 -44.53
C MET A 117 -15.19 -6.10 -45.43
N ARG A 118 -14.21 -5.39 -44.86
CA ARG A 118 -13.08 -4.83 -45.62
C ARG A 118 -12.18 -5.93 -46.19
N SER A 119 -11.89 -6.98 -45.42
CA SER A 119 -11.08 -8.11 -45.87
C SER A 119 -11.76 -8.87 -47.02
N ALA A 120 -13.06 -9.14 -46.91
CA ALA A 120 -13.84 -9.76 -47.97
C ALA A 120 -13.87 -8.92 -49.24
N ALA A 121 -14.03 -7.59 -49.10
CA ALA A 121 -13.98 -6.66 -50.23
C ALA A 121 -12.58 -6.63 -50.90
N GLU A 122 -11.50 -6.67 -50.13
CA GLU A 122 -10.13 -6.72 -50.66
C GLU A 122 -9.85 -8.04 -51.40
N ILE A 123 -10.32 -9.17 -50.90
CA ILE A 123 -10.18 -10.46 -51.57
C ILE A 123 -10.95 -10.44 -52.90
N GLY A 124 -12.18 -9.93 -52.90
CA GLY A 124 -12.97 -9.75 -54.12
C GLY A 124 -12.27 -8.85 -55.14
N TYR A 125 -11.67 -7.75 -54.68
CA TYR A 125 -10.89 -6.84 -55.53
C TYR A 125 -9.65 -7.51 -56.12
N LYS A 126 -8.87 -8.24 -55.31
CA LYS A 126 -7.66 -8.96 -55.74
C LYS A 126 -7.98 -10.08 -56.74
N VAL A 127 -9.07 -10.82 -56.54
CA VAL A 127 -9.50 -11.86 -57.48
C VAL A 127 -9.95 -11.23 -58.80
N ARG A 128 -10.70 -10.13 -58.75
CA ARG A 128 -11.15 -9.41 -59.96
C ARG A 128 -9.98 -8.82 -60.73
N SER A 129 -9.01 -8.21 -60.04
CA SER A 129 -7.82 -7.66 -60.69
C SER A 129 -6.98 -8.76 -61.33
N LEU A 130 -6.76 -9.89 -60.65
CA LEU A 130 -6.03 -11.04 -61.20
C LEU A 130 -6.70 -11.61 -62.44
N SER A 131 -8.02 -11.80 -62.42
CA SER A 131 -8.79 -12.25 -63.59
C SER A 131 -8.70 -11.26 -64.76
N GLY A 132 -8.72 -9.95 -64.46
CA GLY A 132 -8.52 -8.91 -65.47
C GLY A 132 -7.12 -8.98 -66.12
N TRP A 133 -6.06 -9.12 -65.31
CA TRP A 133 -4.70 -9.29 -65.82
C TRP A 133 -4.54 -10.56 -66.67
N ARG A 134 -5.13 -11.68 -66.25
CA ARG A 134 -5.14 -12.93 -67.04
C ARG A 134 -5.84 -12.75 -68.38
N LEU A 135 -6.96 -12.02 -68.40
CA LEU A 135 -7.67 -11.71 -69.65
C LEU A 135 -6.81 -10.82 -70.57
N THR A 136 -6.18 -9.78 -70.04
CA THR A 136 -5.29 -8.90 -70.82
C THR A 136 -4.12 -9.67 -71.42
N LEU A 137 -3.49 -10.55 -70.63
CA LEU A 137 -2.40 -11.41 -71.10
C LEU A 137 -2.87 -12.41 -72.16
N ALA A 138 -4.05 -13.01 -72.00
CA ALA A 138 -4.62 -13.93 -72.98
C ALA A 138 -4.94 -13.21 -74.31
N LYS A 139 -5.41 -11.96 -74.26
CA LYS A 139 -5.59 -11.11 -75.44
C LYS A 139 -4.27 -10.79 -76.13
N MET A 140 -3.24 -10.40 -75.38
CA MET A 140 -1.91 -10.13 -75.93
C MET A 140 -1.27 -11.38 -76.53
N ALA A 141 -1.56 -12.56 -75.98
CA ALA A 141 -1.10 -13.84 -76.50
C ALA A 141 -1.95 -14.36 -77.69
N GLY A 142 -3.00 -13.64 -78.10
CA GLY A 142 -3.88 -14.05 -79.22
C GLY A 142 -4.75 -15.28 -78.91
N LEU A 143 -4.86 -15.68 -77.64
CA LEU A 143 -5.67 -16.82 -77.21
C LEU A 143 -7.17 -16.49 -77.17
N ILE A 144 -7.50 -15.20 -77.07
CA ILE A 144 -8.86 -14.69 -76.97
C ILE A 144 -8.94 -13.44 -77.87
N ALA A 145 -9.93 -13.40 -78.77
CA ALA A 145 -10.21 -12.27 -79.66
C ALA A 145 -10.92 -11.11 -78.92
#